data_AF-A0A9W7CXI7-F1
#
_entry.id   AF-A0A9W7CXI7-F1
#
_cell.length_a   1.000
_cell.length_b   1.000
_cell.length_c   1.000
_cell.angle_alpha   90.00
_cell.angle_beta   90.00
_cell.angle_gamma   90.00
#
_symmetry.space_group_name_H-M   'P 1'
#
loop_
_entity.id
_entity.type
_entity.pdbx_description
1 polymer ?
#
loop_
_entity_poly.entity_id
_entity_poly.type
_entity_poly.pdbx_seq_one_letter_code
_entity_poly.pdbx_strand_id
1 'polypeptide(L)'
;MVDNRASGAFVPVFYVLSTSRTEDSYWDMIHSIVQATDQQIEPAEIVCDFEAALMNALQIQFPNAIVLGCLFHMKQALRRAVKRYAIPEDECLIVMAPGVLDTLTVLNHAKVKEGMKWVRREIKQRCRATNVVYSVEKWREFWSYFEHTWLVQCNIEVWNVFGLDNELVARANNPLERFNSEWNSRFPTPHPSMATFVTGIKTISQEYVRLVADLLPGRARRIPPEVIQLPDAIDTPSDIESDVEEANTANAGTVIIV
;
A
#
# COMPACT_ATOMS: atom_id res chain seq x y z
N MET A 1 -9.22 11.30 3.16
CA MET A 1 -9.97 11.34 4.44
C MET A 1 -9.09 12.04 5.47
N VAL A 2 -9.68 12.65 6.50
CA VAL A 2 -8.95 13.32 7.58
C VAL A 2 -9.16 12.56 8.88
N ASP A 3 -8.11 12.41 9.66
CA ASP A 3 -8.22 11.87 11.01
C ASP A 3 -8.82 12.91 11.96
N ASN A 4 -10.02 12.64 12.45
CA ASN A 4 -10.63 13.40 13.51
C ASN A 4 -10.28 12.78 14.87
N ARG A 5 -9.19 13.26 15.48
CA ARG A 5 -8.72 12.78 16.80
C ARG A 5 -9.79 12.86 17.90
N ALA A 6 -10.70 13.83 17.84
CA ALA A 6 -11.73 14.00 18.86
C ALA A 6 -12.75 12.84 18.84
N SER A 7 -13.17 12.42 17.64
CA SER A 7 -14.06 11.25 17.49
C SER A 7 -13.29 9.93 17.45
N GLY A 8 -12.01 9.97 17.06
CA GLY A 8 -11.19 8.81 16.73
C GLY A 8 -11.57 8.17 15.39
N ALA A 9 -12.24 8.93 14.51
CA ALA A 9 -12.72 8.44 13.21
C ALA A 9 -12.01 9.15 12.06
N PHE A 10 -11.81 8.42 10.97
CA PHE A 10 -11.42 9.01 9.69
C PHE A 10 -12.66 9.47 8.93
N VAL A 11 -12.64 10.72 8.47
CA VAL A 11 -13.80 11.36 7.86
C VAL A 11 -13.48 11.76 6.41
N PRO A 12 -14.30 11.38 5.42
CA PRO A 12 -14.19 11.93 4.08
C PRO A 12 -14.68 13.39 4.10
N VAL A 13 -13.77 14.31 3.80
CA VAL A 13 -14.01 15.77 3.89
C VAL A 13 -14.15 16.44 2.53
N PHE A 14 -13.45 15.92 1.51
CA PHE A 14 -13.48 16.42 0.15
C PHE A 14 -13.67 15.24 -0.82
N TYR A 15 -14.46 15.50 -1.86
CA TYR A 15 -14.62 14.60 -3.00
C TYR A 15 -14.28 15.41 -4.25
N VAL A 16 -13.23 15.01 -4.95
CA VAL A 16 -12.76 15.72 -6.14
C VAL A 16 -12.88 14.79 -7.33
N LEU A 17 -13.58 15.24 -8.36
CA LEU A 17 -13.70 14.54 -9.63
C LEU A 17 -12.73 15.14 -10.63
N SER A 18 -11.91 14.30 -11.24
CA SER A 18 -11.00 14.71 -12.31
C SER A 18 -10.99 13.68 -13.43
N THR A 19 -10.84 14.20 -14.65
CA THR A 19 -10.57 13.41 -15.86
C THR A 19 -9.09 13.42 -16.25
N SER A 20 -8.26 14.20 -15.53
CA SER A 20 -6.82 14.31 -15.74
C SER A 20 -6.05 13.73 -14.55
N ARG A 21 -4.85 13.22 -14.83
CA ARG A 21 -3.89 12.68 -13.85
C ARG A 21 -2.49 13.26 -14.08
N THR A 22 -2.42 14.54 -14.41
CA THR A 22 -1.17 15.30 -14.55
C THR A 22 -0.81 16.01 -13.26
N GLU A 23 0.46 16.34 -13.08
CA GLU A 23 0.94 17.08 -11.89
C GLU A 23 0.18 18.40 -11.73
N ASP A 24 0.04 19.19 -12.80
CA ASP A 24 -0.74 20.44 -12.79
C ASP A 24 -2.19 20.20 -12.33
N SER A 25 -2.85 19.15 -12.83
CA SER A 25 -4.22 18.85 -12.42
C SER A 25 -4.32 18.44 -10.95
N TYR A 26 -3.35 17.69 -10.44
CA TYR A 26 -3.27 17.36 -9.01
C TYR A 26 -3.01 18.61 -8.18
N TRP A 27 -2.13 19.48 -8.64
CA TRP A 27 -1.82 20.75 -7.99
C TRP A 27 -3.07 21.62 -7.88
N ASP A 28 -3.83 21.81 -8.96
CA ASP A 28 -5.06 22.61 -8.97
C ASP A 28 -6.13 22.04 -8.03
N MET A 29 -6.28 20.71 -8.02
CA MET A 29 -7.21 20.03 -7.12
C MET A 29 -6.85 20.26 -5.65
N ILE A 30 -5.57 20.09 -5.30
CA ILE A 30 -5.09 20.30 -3.93
C ILE A 30 -5.17 21.79 -3.56
N HIS A 31 -4.83 22.69 -4.48
CA HIS A 31 -4.96 24.13 -4.28
C HIS A 31 -6.39 24.52 -3.93
N SER A 32 -7.37 23.96 -4.66
CA SER A 32 -8.80 24.19 -4.40
C SER A 32 -9.21 23.73 -2.99
N ILE A 33 -8.64 22.62 -2.50
CA ILE A 33 -8.84 22.15 -1.12
C ILE A 33 -8.26 23.17 -0.13
N VAL A 34 -7.02 23.63 -0.35
CA VAL A 34 -6.36 24.61 0.52
C VAL A 34 -7.21 25.89 0.61
N GLN A 35 -7.66 26.44 -0.52
CA GLN A 35 -8.52 27.62 -0.53
C GLN A 35 -9.86 27.37 0.16
N ALA A 36 -10.48 26.20 -0.04
CA ALA A 36 -11.76 25.86 0.61
C ALA A 36 -11.66 25.71 2.14
N THR A 37 -10.44 25.59 2.67
CA THR A 37 -10.16 25.55 4.11
C THR A 37 -9.68 26.90 4.66
N ASP A 38 -9.89 27.99 3.92
CA ASP A 38 -9.35 29.32 4.24
C ASP A 38 -7.83 29.30 4.48
N GLN A 39 -7.12 28.40 3.78
CA GLN A 39 -5.68 28.15 3.91
C GLN A 39 -5.24 27.68 5.30
N GLN A 40 -6.15 27.13 6.11
CA GLN A 40 -5.87 26.65 7.48
C GLN A 40 -5.48 25.17 7.54
N ILE A 41 -5.62 24.43 6.45
CA ILE A 41 -5.21 23.01 6.43
C ILE A 41 -3.68 22.89 6.46
N GLU A 42 -3.16 22.36 7.56
CA GLU A 42 -1.73 22.13 7.78
C GLU A 42 -1.52 20.67 8.22
N PRO A 43 -1.47 19.72 7.27
CA PRO A 43 -1.25 18.32 7.60
C PRO A 43 0.20 18.09 8.00
N ALA A 44 0.42 17.37 9.10
CA ALA A 44 1.77 16.87 9.44
C ALA A 44 2.17 15.70 8.54
N GLU A 45 1.19 14.86 8.18
CA GLU A 45 1.40 13.63 7.42
C GLU A 45 0.30 13.48 6.38
N ILE A 46 0.67 13.00 5.19
CA ILE A 46 -0.25 12.73 4.09
C ILE A 46 0.04 11.34 3.55
N VAL A 47 -0.97 10.47 3.55
CA VAL A 47 -0.88 9.14 2.95
C VAL A 47 -1.68 9.11 1.65
N CYS A 48 -1.03 8.79 0.53
CA CYS A 48 -1.60 8.82 -0.81
C CYS A 48 -1.23 7.58 -1.63
N ASP A 49 -1.67 7.51 -2.89
CA ASP A 49 -1.21 6.46 -3.81
C ASP A 49 0.22 6.73 -4.30
N PHE A 50 0.75 5.83 -5.12
CA PHE A 50 2.12 5.91 -5.66
C PHE A 50 2.18 6.63 -7.02
N GLU A 51 1.27 7.57 -7.30
CA GLU A 51 1.34 8.38 -8.50
C GLU A 51 2.33 9.55 -8.30
N ALA A 52 3.48 9.52 -8.99
CA ALA A 52 4.53 10.54 -8.84
C ALA A 52 4.00 11.98 -9.00
N ALA A 53 3.11 12.21 -9.96
CA ALA A 53 2.46 13.50 -10.17
C ALA A 53 1.62 13.96 -8.96
N LEU A 54 0.91 13.04 -8.30
CA LEU A 54 0.14 13.35 -7.09
C LEU A 54 1.08 13.64 -5.92
N MET A 55 2.09 12.79 -5.71
CA MET A 55 3.04 12.95 -4.60
C MET A 55 3.81 14.26 -4.71
N ASN A 56 4.27 14.62 -5.91
CA ASN A 56 4.93 15.90 -6.18
C ASN A 56 4.00 17.08 -5.87
N ALA A 57 2.76 17.05 -6.38
CA ALA A 57 1.80 18.12 -6.14
C ALA A 57 1.48 18.29 -4.65
N LEU A 58 1.33 17.19 -3.90
CA LEU A 58 1.14 17.22 -2.44
C LEU A 58 2.35 17.82 -1.73
N GLN A 59 3.57 17.42 -2.10
CA GLN A 59 4.79 17.93 -1.48
C GLN A 59 5.01 19.41 -1.77
N ILE A 60 4.64 19.89 -2.96
CA ILE A 60 4.72 21.32 -3.33
C ILE A 60 3.72 22.14 -2.51
N GLN A 61 2.47 21.67 -2.37
CA GLN A 61 1.42 22.39 -1.64
C GLN A 61 1.62 22.34 -0.12
N PHE A 62 2.19 21.26 0.39
CA PHE A 62 2.44 21.02 1.81
C PHE A 62 3.92 20.70 2.07
N PRO A 63 4.83 21.68 1.95
CA PRO A 63 6.27 21.46 2.02
C PRO A 63 6.75 20.91 3.37
N ASN A 64 5.99 21.14 4.44
CA ASN A 64 6.31 20.67 5.79
C ASN A 64 5.68 19.31 6.12
N ALA A 65 4.79 18.79 5.27
CA ALA A 65 4.15 17.52 5.50
C ALA A 65 5.07 16.36 5.08
N ILE A 66 5.01 15.26 5.83
CA ILE A 66 5.58 13.98 5.40
C ILE A 66 4.58 13.34 4.44
N VAL A 67 4.94 13.26 3.16
CA VAL A 67 4.14 12.57 2.14
C VAL A 67 4.60 11.11 2.05
N LEU A 68 3.68 10.19 2.30
CA LEU A 68 3.92 8.75 2.27
C LEU A 68 2.97 8.07 1.30
N GLY A 69 3.46 7.00 0.70
CA GLY A 69 2.67 6.07 -0.07
C GLY A 69 1.92 5.09 0.83
N CYS A 70 0.71 4.76 0.42
CA CYS A 70 -0.21 3.92 1.16
C CYS A 70 0.17 2.45 1.05
N LEU A 71 0.46 1.80 2.18
CA LEU A 71 0.83 0.38 2.23
C LEU A 71 -0.27 -0.53 1.64
N PHE A 72 -1.56 -0.21 1.81
CA PHE A 72 -2.63 -0.94 1.12
C PHE A 72 -2.46 -0.93 -0.40
N HIS A 73 -2.22 0.25 -0.99
CA HIS A 73 -2.00 0.37 -2.42
C HIS A 73 -0.69 -0.29 -2.88
N MET A 74 0.37 -0.27 -2.05
CA MET A 74 1.59 -1.01 -2.30
C MET A 74 1.32 -2.52 -2.34
N LYS A 75 0.67 -3.08 -1.31
CA LYS A 75 0.28 -4.51 -1.25
C LYS A 75 -0.57 -4.90 -2.46
N GLN A 76 -1.50 -4.04 -2.87
CA GLN A 76 -2.31 -4.25 -4.06
C GLN A 76 -1.48 -4.25 -5.35
N ALA A 77 -0.53 -3.32 -5.49
CA ALA A 77 0.39 -3.24 -6.63
C ALA A 77 1.30 -4.48 -6.70
N LEU A 78 1.86 -4.91 -5.57
CA LEU A 78 2.69 -6.11 -5.47
C LEU A 78 1.90 -7.37 -5.82
N ARG A 79 0.68 -7.54 -5.30
CA ARG A 79 -0.20 -8.66 -5.68
C ARG A 79 -0.53 -8.67 -7.17
N ARG A 80 -0.75 -7.49 -7.79
CA ARG A 80 -0.94 -7.39 -9.25
C ARG A 80 0.33 -7.77 -10.02
N ALA A 81 1.50 -7.37 -9.54
CA ALA A 81 2.77 -7.73 -10.15
C ALA A 81 3.04 -9.24 -10.08
N VAL A 82 2.82 -9.87 -8.92
CA VAL A 82 2.88 -11.33 -8.74
C VAL A 82 2.02 -12.03 -9.80
N LYS A 83 0.77 -11.58 -9.98
CA LYS A 83 -0.13 -12.13 -11.01
C LYS A 83 0.35 -11.85 -12.43
N ARG A 84 0.90 -10.66 -12.70
CA ARG A 84 1.43 -10.27 -14.01
C ARG A 84 2.57 -11.18 -14.48
N TYR A 85 3.45 -11.57 -13.56
CA TYR A 85 4.54 -12.51 -13.83
C TYR A 85 4.10 -13.98 -13.73
N ALA A 86 2.79 -14.22 -13.68
CA ALA A 86 2.18 -15.55 -13.64
C ALA A 86 2.70 -16.45 -12.51
N ILE A 87 3.13 -15.87 -11.39
CA ILE A 87 3.51 -16.64 -10.19
C ILE A 87 2.26 -17.40 -9.70
N PRO A 88 2.34 -18.73 -9.48
CA PRO A 88 1.21 -19.55 -9.03
C PRO A 88 0.52 -19.02 -7.77
N GLU A 89 -0.79 -19.27 -7.62
CA GLU A 89 -1.56 -18.73 -6.47
C GLU A 89 -1.01 -19.26 -5.14
N ASP A 90 -0.53 -20.50 -5.06
CA ASP A 90 0.05 -21.04 -3.82
C ASP A 90 1.32 -20.26 -3.40
N GLU A 91 2.17 -19.89 -4.36
CA GLU A 91 3.34 -19.03 -4.12
C GLU A 91 2.92 -17.57 -3.80
N CYS A 92 1.83 -17.09 -4.43
CA CYS A 92 1.22 -15.79 -4.13
C CYS A 92 0.73 -15.72 -2.67
N LEU A 93 0.10 -16.78 -2.16
CA LEU A 93 -0.33 -16.86 -0.76
C LEU A 93 0.86 -16.80 0.20
N ILE A 94 1.98 -17.44 -0.16
CA ILE A 94 3.21 -17.42 0.63
C ILE A 94 3.82 -16.02 0.71
N VAL A 95 4.02 -15.36 -0.42
CA VAL A 95 4.68 -14.03 -0.43
C VAL A 95 3.82 -12.93 0.17
N MET A 96 2.49 -13.03 0.00
CA MET A 96 1.54 -12.05 0.52
C MET A 96 1.18 -12.31 1.99
N ALA A 97 1.68 -13.39 2.58
CA ALA A 97 1.50 -13.66 4.00
C ALA A 97 2.17 -12.55 4.85
N PRO A 98 1.56 -12.17 5.99
CA PRO A 98 2.18 -11.22 6.91
C PRO A 98 3.58 -11.66 7.34
N GLY A 99 4.52 -10.71 7.40
CA GLY A 99 5.90 -10.94 7.81
C GLY A 99 6.80 -11.55 6.74
N VAL A 100 6.36 -11.54 5.47
CA VAL A 100 7.19 -11.97 4.33
C VAL A 100 7.60 -10.74 3.52
N LEU A 101 6.79 -10.34 2.54
CA LEU A 101 7.16 -9.22 1.67
C LEU A 101 6.99 -7.86 2.35
N ASP A 102 5.99 -7.72 3.23
CA ASP A 102 5.74 -6.48 3.97
C ASP A 102 6.80 -6.18 5.05
N THR A 103 7.63 -7.15 5.42
CA THR A 103 8.83 -6.91 6.24
C THR A 103 9.75 -5.88 5.60
N LEU A 104 9.85 -5.81 4.27
CA LEU A 104 10.70 -4.83 3.60
C LEU A 104 10.30 -3.38 3.91
N THR A 105 9.03 -3.15 4.27
CA THR A 105 8.49 -1.81 4.56
C THR A 105 8.88 -1.31 5.94
N VAL A 106 9.36 -2.18 6.83
CA VAL A 106 9.69 -1.85 8.23
C VAL A 106 11.17 -2.00 8.54
N LEU A 107 12.00 -2.32 7.55
CA LEU A 107 13.44 -2.44 7.73
C LEU A 107 14.11 -1.07 7.61
N ASN A 108 15.18 -0.87 8.40
CA ASN A 108 16.09 0.25 8.17
C ASN A 108 16.46 0.35 6.69
N HIS A 109 16.43 1.56 6.12
CA HIS A 109 16.66 1.77 4.69
C HIS A 109 17.96 1.14 4.18
N ALA A 110 19.03 1.20 4.99
CA ALA A 110 20.32 0.60 4.66
C ALA A 110 20.27 -0.94 4.59
N LYS A 111 19.29 -1.55 5.26
CA LYS A 111 19.10 -3.00 5.36
C LYS A 111 18.09 -3.56 4.36
N VAL A 112 17.38 -2.75 3.58
CA VAL A 112 16.37 -3.27 2.64
C VAL A 112 16.94 -4.24 1.63
N LYS A 113 18.15 -4.01 1.10
CA LYS A 113 18.81 -4.97 0.19
C LYS A 113 19.13 -6.31 0.86
N GLU A 114 19.53 -6.29 2.14
CA GLU A 114 19.74 -7.51 2.93
C GLU A 114 18.40 -8.20 3.23
N GLY A 115 17.39 -7.41 3.58
CA GLY A 115 16.00 -7.84 3.75
C GLY A 115 15.45 -8.54 2.52
N MET A 116 15.72 -8.06 1.32
CA MET A 116 15.29 -8.72 0.08
C MET A 116 15.89 -10.11 -0.06
N LYS A 117 17.17 -10.30 0.29
CA LYS A 117 17.78 -11.64 0.31
C LYS A 117 17.09 -12.54 1.33
N TRP A 118 16.78 -11.99 2.51
CA TRP A 118 16.03 -12.71 3.54
C TRP A 118 14.65 -13.13 3.02
N VAL A 119 13.88 -12.23 2.40
CA VAL A 119 12.55 -12.51 1.85
C VAL A 119 12.60 -13.57 0.75
N ARG A 120 13.57 -13.49 -0.18
CA ARG A 120 13.79 -14.51 -1.21
C ARG A 120 13.98 -15.91 -0.59
N ARG A 121 14.83 -15.99 0.43
CA ARG A 121 15.06 -17.24 1.17
C ARG A 121 13.81 -17.71 1.91
N GLU A 122 13.08 -16.80 2.56
CA GLU A 122 11.85 -17.09 3.30
C GLU A 122 10.78 -17.69 2.38
N ILE A 123 10.58 -17.12 1.19
CA ILE A 123 9.64 -17.67 0.18
C ILE A 123 10.05 -19.09 -0.19
N LYS A 124 11.33 -19.33 -0.53
CA LYS A 124 11.83 -20.67 -0.87
C LYS A 124 11.62 -21.67 0.28
N GLN A 125 11.89 -21.26 1.52
CA GLN A 125 11.72 -22.10 2.70
C GLN A 125 10.24 -22.46 2.93
N ARG A 126 9.34 -21.48 2.84
CA ARG A 126 7.90 -21.71 2.97
C ARG A 126 7.37 -22.61 1.86
N CYS A 127 7.80 -22.41 0.61
CA CYS A 127 7.44 -23.29 -0.50
C CYS A 127 7.84 -24.74 -0.20
N ARG A 128 9.07 -24.98 0.28
CA ARG A 128 9.53 -26.33 0.68
C ARG A 128 8.69 -26.91 1.81
N ALA A 129 8.40 -26.12 2.84
CA ALA A 129 7.62 -26.55 4.00
C ALA A 129 6.17 -26.91 3.64
N THR A 130 5.59 -26.25 2.64
CA THR A 130 4.23 -26.49 2.16
C THR A 130 4.15 -27.38 0.90
N ASN A 131 5.26 -27.98 0.48
CA ASN A 131 5.38 -28.80 -0.73
C ASN A 131 4.90 -28.09 -2.02
N VAL A 132 5.14 -26.78 -2.10
CA VAL A 132 4.89 -25.94 -3.28
C VAL A 132 6.19 -25.84 -4.09
N VAL A 133 6.10 -26.03 -5.41
CA VAL A 133 7.25 -25.91 -6.32
C VAL A 133 7.58 -24.43 -6.53
N TYR A 134 8.81 -24.02 -6.22
CA TYR A 134 9.26 -22.63 -6.37
C TYR A 134 9.56 -22.28 -7.84
N SER A 135 8.94 -21.21 -8.34
CA SER A 135 9.07 -20.76 -9.73
C SER A 135 10.26 -19.81 -9.95
N VAL A 136 11.48 -20.35 -10.03
CA VAL A 136 12.75 -19.57 -10.15
C VAL A 136 12.68 -18.45 -11.19
N GLU A 137 12.34 -18.78 -12.44
CA GLU A 137 12.37 -17.81 -13.53
C GLU A 137 11.38 -16.64 -13.32
N LYS A 138 10.19 -16.94 -12.78
CA LYS A 138 9.13 -15.94 -12.53
C LYS A 138 9.48 -15.03 -11.37
N TRP A 139 10.09 -15.59 -10.32
CA TRP A 139 10.57 -14.81 -9.18
C TRP A 139 11.70 -13.87 -9.58
N ARG A 140 12.61 -14.32 -10.44
CA ARG A 140 13.67 -13.45 -10.98
C ARG A 140 13.10 -12.23 -11.71
N GLU A 141 12.06 -12.42 -12.54
CA GLU A 141 11.38 -11.29 -13.21
C GLU A 141 10.66 -10.37 -12.22
N PHE A 142 9.95 -10.93 -11.24
CA PHE A 142 9.29 -10.16 -10.18
C PHE A 142 10.29 -9.31 -9.38
N TRP A 143 11.44 -9.87 -9.01
CA TRP A 143 12.45 -9.16 -8.24
C TRP A 143 13.14 -8.06 -9.05
N SER A 144 13.38 -8.29 -10.34
CA SER A 144 13.86 -7.24 -11.25
C SER A 144 12.87 -6.07 -11.32
N TYR A 145 11.57 -6.38 -11.44
CA TYR A 145 10.52 -5.37 -11.33
C TYR A 145 10.52 -4.66 -9.97
N PHE A 146 10.62 -5.41 -8.87
CA PHE A 146 10.58 -4.84 -7.54
C PHE A 146 11.73 -3.84 -7.33
N GLU A 147 12.95 -4.23 -7.70
CA GLU A 147 14.13 -3.37 -7.59
C GLU A 147 13.97 -2.11 -8.45
N HIS A 148 13.55 -2.25 -9.70
CA HIS A 148 13.36 -1.11 -10.58
C HIS A 148 12.27 -0.16 -10.08
N THR A 149 11.09 -0.68 -9.73
CA THR A 149 9.97 0.17 -9.32
C THR A 149 10.15 0.74 -7.92
N TRP A 150 10.50 -0.08 -6.93
CA TRP A 150 10.48 0.34 -5.52
C TRP A 150 11.83 0.85 -4.99
N LEU A 151 12.96 0.54 -5.65
CA LEU A 151 14.27 1.07 -5.24
C LEU A 151 14.83 2.14 -6.17
N VAL A 152 14.43 2.16 -7.44
CA VAL A 152 14.94 3.13 -8.42
C VAL A 152 13.91 4.21 -8.73
N GLN A 153 12.68 3.84 -9.09
CA GLN A 153 11.64 4.82 -9.47
C GLN A 153 10.98 5.48 -8.26
N CYS A 154 10.64 4.69 -7.24
CA CYS A 154 10.12 5.20 -5.98
C CYS A 154 11.27 5.40 -4.98
N ASN A 155 11.30 6.54 -4.30
CA ASN A 155 12.24 6.74 -3.19
C ASN A 155 11.83 5.80 -2.02
N ILE A 156 12.82 5.16 -1.40
CA ILE A 156 12.60 4.27 -0.25
C ILE A 156 11.88 4.98 0.90
N GLU A 157 12.16 6.26 1.10
CA GLU A 157 11.56 7.10 2.15
C GLU A 157 10.05 7.25 2.00
N VAL A 158 9.50 7.06 0.79
CA VAL A 158 8.07 7.26 0.55
C VAL A 158 7.25 6.00 0.78
N TRP A 159 7.84 4.82 0.87
CA TRP A 159 7.08 3.58 1.13
C TRP A 159 7.57 2.78 2.34
N ASN A 160 8.79 3.05 2.81
CA ASN A 160 9.32 2.46 4.02
C ASN A 160 8.92 3.30 5.24
N VAL A 161 8.41 2.62 6.26
CA VAL A 161 7.85 3.21 7.47
C VAL A 161 8.73 2.96 8.68
N PHE A 162 9.97 2.50 8.48
CA PHE A 162 10.93 2.32 9.56
C PHE A 162 11.20 3.65 10.28
N GLY A 163 11.06 3.62 11.60
CA GLY A 163 11.23 4.81 12.45
C GLY A 163 10.05 5.79 12.41
N LEU A 164 9.00 5.51 11.63
CA LEU A 164 7.73 6.21 11.73
C LEU A 164 6.87 5.58 12.83
N ASP A 165 5.96 6.35 13.40
CA ASP A 165 5.04 5.84 14.41
C ASP A 165 4.12 4.78 13.78
N ASN A 166 4.13 3.55 14.33
CA ASN A 166 3.25 2.46 13.91
C ASN A 166 1.77 2.85 13.93
N GLU A 167 1.39 3.82 14.77
CA GLU A 167 0.05 4.38 14.81
C GLU A 167 -0.34 5.00 13.47
N LEU A 168 0.57 5.68 12.77
CA LEU A 168 0.33 6.34 11.48
C LEU A 168 -0.12 5.35 10.39
N VAL A 169 0.62 4.26 10.27
CA VAL A 169 0.44 3.25 9.20
C VAL A 169 -0.81 2.42 9.47
N ALA A 170 -1.05 2.05 10.73
CA ALA A 170 -2.28 1.36 11.13
C ALA A 170 -3.52 2.27 10.99
N ARG A 171 -3.38 3.57 11.29
CA ARG A 171 -4.45 4.57 11.18
C ARG A 171 -4.86 4.84 9.74
N ALA A 172 -3.96 4.81 8.77
CA ALA A 172 -4.31 5.16 7.39
C ALA A 172 -4.93 3.98 6.58
N ASN A 173 -4.38 2.76 6.70
CA ASN A 173 -4.77 1.67 5.80
C ASN A 173 -6.20 1.15 6.05
N ASN A 174 -6.55 0.82 7.30
CA ASN A 174 -7.86 0.22 7.57
C ASN A 174 -9.04 1.13 7.24
N PRO A 175 -9.01 2.42 7.58
CA PRO A 175 -10.08 3.33 7.19
C PRO A 175 -10.17 3.54 5.68
N LEU A 176 -9.04 3.57 4.96
CA LEU A 176 -9.06 3.67 3.50
C LEU A 176 -9.62 2.40 2.85
N GLU A 177 -9.23 1.21 3.32
CA GLU A 177 -9.76 -0.07 2.85
C GLU A 177 -11.27 -0.17 3.09
N ARG A 178 -11.69 0.14 4.32
CA ARG A 178 -13.09 0.16 4.70
C ARG A 178 -13.88 1.16 3.86
N PHE A 179 -13.37 2.38 3.71
CA PHE A 179 -14.03 3.41 2.92
C PHE A 179 -14.13 3.00 1.45
N ASN A 180 -13.10 2.41 0.86
CA ASN A 180 -13.16 1.90 -0.52
C ASN A 180 -14.19 0.77 -0.68
N SER A 181 -14.26 -0.16 0.29
CA SER A 181 -15.27 -1.23 0.29
C SER A 181 -16.68 -0.66 0.41
N GLU A 182 -16.89 0.23 1.38
CA GLU A 182 -18.14 0.94 1.57
C GLU A 182 -18.53 1.70 0.30
N TRP A 183 -17.63 2.53 -0.23
CA TRP A 183 -17.83 3.31 -1.44
C TRP A 183 -18.31 2.45 -2.61
N ASN A 184 -17.58 1.36 -2.90
CA ASN A 184 -17.94 0.46 -4.00
C ASN A 184 -19.29 -0.23 -3.77
N SER A 185 -19.66 -0.53 -2.52
CA SER A 185 -20.96 -1.13 -2.20
C SER A 185 -22.16 -0.19 -2.42
N ARG A 186 -21.94 1.13 -2.44
CA ARG A 186 -23.00 2.14 -2.59
C ARG A 186 -23.44 2.34 -4.02
N PHE A 187 -22.64 1.91 -4.99
CA PHE A 187 -22.94 2.07 -6.40
C PHE A 187 -23.27 0.73 -7.04
N PRO A 188 -24.42 0.60 -7.73
CA PRO A 188 -24.82 -0.66 -8.36
C PRO A 188 -23.96 -1.01 -9.58
N THR A 189 -23.28 -0.03 -10.16
CA THR A 189 -22.40 -0.19 -11.32
C THR A 189 -21.07 0.53 -11.10
N PRO A 190 -19.97 0.08 -11.74
CA PRO A 190 -18.68 0.77 -11.69
C PRO A 190 -18.71 2.19 -12.28
N HIS A 191 -19.68 2.47 -13.15
CA HIS A 191 -19.83 3.74 -13.86
C HIS A 191 -21.25 4.29 -13.65
N PRO A 192 -21.55 4.84 -12.46
CA PRO A 192 -22.84 5.43 -12.19
C PRO A 192 -23.04 6.74 -12.97
N SER A 193 -24.30 7.15 -13.17
CA SER A 193 -24.59 8.49 -13.68
C SER A 193 -24.13 9.56 -12.68
N MET A 194 -23.89 10.79 -13.15
CA MET A 194 -23.51 11.90 -12.25
C MET A 194 -24.55 12.13 -11.14
N ALA A 195 -25.84 12.02 -11.46
CA ALA A 195 -26.91 12.16 -10.46
C ALA A 195 -26.84 11.07 -9.38
N THR A 196 -26.63 9.81 -9.79
CA THR A 196 -26.41 8.68 -8.87
C THR A 196 -25.16 8.90 -8.03
N PHE A 197 -24.08 9.36 -8.64
CA PHE A 197 -22.81 9.64 -7.99
C PHE A 197 -22.94 10.68 -6.88
N VAL A 198 -23.52 11.85 -7.19
CA VAL A 198 -23.75 12.93 -6.22
C VAL A 198 -24.68 12.49 -5.09
N THR A 199 -25.71 11.70 -5.41
CA THR A 199 -26.62 11.14 -4.40
C THR A 199 -25.88 10.20 -3.44
N GLY A 200 -24.99 9.35 -3.97
CA GLY A 200 -24.14 8.47 -3.16
C GLY A 200 -23.23 9.25 -2.21
N ILE A 201 -22.51 10.25 -2.73
CA ILE A 201 -21.65 11.14 -1.91
C ILE A 201 -22.46 11.78 -0.79
N LYS A 202 -23.62 12.35 -1.11
CA LYS A 202 -24.46 13.04 -0.13
C LYS A 202 -24.91 12.09 0.99
N THR A 203 -25.30 10.88 0.62
CA THR A 203 -25.73 9.84 1.57
C THR A 203 -24.59 9.44 2.50
N ILE A 204 -23.44 9.07 1.95
CA ILE A 204 -22.25 8.69 2.73
C ILE A 204 -21.84 9.86 3.65
N SER A 205 -21.77 11.08 3.12
CA SER A 205 -21.39 12.27 3.90
C SER A 205 -22.32 12.50 5.09
N GLN A 206 -23.64 12.36 4.90
CA GLN A 206 -24.61 12.49 5.99
C GLN A 206 -24.44 11.42 7.07
N GLU A 207 -24.10 10.20 6.68
CA GLU A 207 -23.86 9.10 7.61
C GLU A 207 -22.58 9.31 8.42
N TYR A 208 -21.50 9.80 7.80
CA TYR A 208 -20.27 10.15 8.54
C TYR A 208 -20.50 11.32 9.50
N VAL A 209 -21.32 12.31 9.15
CA VAL A 209 -21.72 13.39 10.07
C VAL A 209 -22.46 12.82 11.29
N ARG A 210 -23.42 11.91 11.07
CA ARG A 210 -24.14 11.23 12.16
C ARG A 210 -23.19 10.39 13.03
N LEU A 211 -22.30 9.63 12.40
CA LEU A 211 -21.30 8.82 13.09
C LEU A 211 -20.44 9.68 14.02
N VAL A 212 -19.90 10.81 13.54
CA VAL A 212 -19.11 11.73 14.37
C VAL A 212 -19.96 12.30 15.50
N ALA A 213 -21.20 12.71 15.22
CA ALA A 213 -22.12 13.26 16.22
C ALA A 213 -22.53 12.25 17.31
N ASP A 214 -22.53 10.95 17.00
CA ASP A 214 -22.82 9.89 17.97
C ASP A 214 -21.58 9.45 18.75
N LEU A 215 -20.38 9.52 18.15
CA LEU A 215 -19.12 9.16 18.80
C LEU A 215 -18.67 10.20 19.84
N LEU A 216 -18.80 11.49 19.55
CA LEU A 216 -18.34 12.57 20.44
C LEU A 216 -19.01 12.52 21.84
N PRO A 217 -20.34 12.29 21.98
CA PRO A 217 -21.00 12.18 23.27
C PRO A 217 -20.97 10.75 23.84
N GLY A 218 -20.28 9.80 23.20
CA GLY A 218 -20.22 8.40 23.60
C GLY A 218 -21.51 7.60 23.39
N ARG A 219 -22.43 8.09 22.53
CA ARG A 219 -23.70 7.42 22.20
C ARG A 219 -23.51 6.21 21.29
N ALA A 220 -22.45 6.22 20.48
CA ALA A 220 -21.99 5.07 19.72
C ALA A 220 -20.67 4.53 20.30
N ARG A 221 -20.52 3.21 20.30
CA ARG A 221 -19.23 2.58 20.62
C ARG A 221 -18.29 2.77 19.44
N ARG A 222 -17.07 3.23 19.72
CA ARG A 222 -15.97 3.20 18.75
C ARG A 222 -15.80 1.77 18.26
N ILE A 223 -15.77 1.57 16.95
CA ILE A 223 -15.18 0.35 16.39
C ILE A 223 -13.68 0.58 16.51
N PRO A 224 -12.96 -0.19 17.35
CA PRO A 224 -11.51 -0.08 17.41
C PRO A 224 -10.98 -0.25 15.99
N PRO A 225 -10.03 0.60 15.54
CA PRO A 225 -9.28 0.27 14.33
C PRO A 225 -8.77 -1.16 14.48
N GLU A 226 -8.97 -1.98 13.45
CA GLU A 226 -8.24 -3.25 13.42
C GLU A 226 -6.76 -2.89 13.52
N VAL A 227 -6.02 -3.52 14.42
CA VAL A 227 -4.61 -3.18 14.59
C VAL A 227 -3.88 -3.89 13.46
N ILE A 228 -3.49 -3.15 12.41
CA ILE A 228 -2.51 -3.69 11.47
C ILE A 228 -1.22 -3.82 12.26
N GLN A 229 -0.90 -5.04 12.64
CA GLN A 229 0.42 -5.36 13.14
C GLN A 229 1.35 -5.36 11.93
N LEU A 230 2.12 -4.28 11.83
CA LEU A 230 3.30 -4.29 11.01
C LEU A 230 4.22 -5.43 11.48
N PRO A 231 4.93 -6.11 10.57
CA PRO A 231 5.90 -7.12 10.97
C PRO A 231 6.92 -6.51 11.93
N ASP A 232 7.38 -7.29 12.90
CA ASP A 232 8.55 -6.90 13.68
C ASP A 232 9.76 -6.80 12.74
N ALA A 233 10.58 -5.78 12.95
CA ALA A 233 11.84 -5.66 12.22
C ALA A 233 12.70 -6.89 12.51
N ILE A 234 13.05 -7.63 11.46
CA ILE A 234 13.86 -8.84 11.58
C ILE A 234 15.34 -8.44 11.61
N ASP A 235 16.10 -8.99 12.56
CA ASP A 235 17.56 -8.94 12.51
C ASP A 235 18.03 -9.75 11.30
N THR A 236 18.36 -9.06 10.20
CA THR A 236 18.93 -9.68 9.01
C THR A 236 20.36 -10.11 9.33
N PRO A 237 20.69 -11.42 9.40
CA PRO A 237 22.06 -11.85 9.62
C PRO A 237 22.95 -11.34 8.47
N SER A 238 24.15 -10.85 8.79
CA SER A 238 25.10 -10.30 7.79
C SER A 238 25.52 -11.32 6.72
N ASP A 239 25.34 -12.61 7.02
CA ASP A 239 25.92 -13.72 6.27
C ASP A 239 24.90 -14.40 5.34
N ILE A 240 23.82 -13.70 4.95
CA ILE A 240 22.92 -14.22 3.92
C ILE A 240 23.68 -14.20 2.58
N GLU A 241 24.22 -15.36 2.21
CA GLU A 241 24.79 -15.65 0.90
C GLU A 241 23.84 -15.14 -0.19
N SER A 242 24.41 -14.58 -1.27
CA SER A 242 23.63 -14.15 -2.41
C SER A 242 23.02 -15.38 -3.06
N ASP A 243 21.77 -15.69 -2.70
CA ASP A 243 20.93 -16.60 -3.46
C ASP A 243 20.60 -15.90 -4.78
N VAL A 244 21.55 -15.94 -5.72
CA VAL A 244 21.26 -15.71 -7.13
C VAL A 244 20.17 -16.70 -7.51
N GLU A 245 19.19 -16.26 -8.30
CA GLU A 245 18.20 -17.16 -8.89
C GLU A 245 18.93 -18.06 -9.91
N GLU A 246 19.69 -19.04 -9.42
CA GLU A 246 20.44 -19.98 -10.24
C GLU A 246 19.45 -20.88 -10.96
N ALA A 247 19.46 -20.78 -12.29
CA ALA A 247 18.82 -21.77 -13.13
C ALA A 247 19.61 -23.07 -13.00
N ASN A 248 19.02 -24.09 -12.37
CA ASN A 248 19.52 -25.45 -12.53
C ASN A 248 19.40 -25.81 -14.02
N THR A 249 20.52 -25.73 -14.75
CA THR A 249 20.64 -26.38 -16.04
C THR A 249 20.55 -27.88 -15.79
N ALA A 250 19.39 -28.45 -16.09
CA ALA A 250 19.24 -29.89 -16.17
C ALA A 250 20.30 -30.40 -17.16
N ASN A 251 21.28 -31.12 -16.62
CA ASN A 251 22.42 -31.60 -17.37
C ASN A 251 21.91 -32.48 -18.52
N ALA A 252 22.29 -32.12 -19.75
CA ALA A 252 22.00 -32.85 -20.96
C ALA A 252 22.65 -34.24 -20.87
N GLY A 253 21.87 -35.25 -20.48
CA GLY A 253 22.25 -36.65 -20.56
C GLY A 253 21.54 -37.31 -21.74
N THR A 254 22.02 -37.08 -22.96
CA THR A 254 21.71 -37.96 -24.09
C THR A 254 22.69 -39.13 -24.08
N VAL A 255 22.21 -40.35 -23.78
CA VAL A 255 22.75 -41.60 -24.36
C VAL A 255 21.58 -42.56 -24.56
N ILE A 256 21.35 -42.91 -25.83
CA ILE A 256 20.46 -43.98 -26.33
C ILE A 256 21.23 -45.29 -26.34
N ILE A 257 20.67 -46.40 -25.83
CA ILE A 257 20.84 -47.81 -26.27
C ILE A 257 19.65 -48.61 -25.67
N VAL A 258 18.74 -49.33 -26.35
CA VAL A 258 18.55 -49.84 -27.73
C VAL A 258 17.23 -49.31 -28.29
#